data_AF-A0A536WTX6-F1
#
_entry.id   AF-A0A536WTX6-F1
#
_cell.length_a   1.000
_cell.length_b   1.000
_cell.length_c   1.000
_cell.angle_alpha   90.00
_cell.angle_beta   90.00
_cell.angle_gamma   90.00
#
_symmetry.space_group_name_H-M   'P 1'
#
loop_
_entity.id
_entity.type
_entity.pdbx_description
1 polymer ?
#
loop_
_entity_poly.entity_id
_entity_poly.type
_entity_poly.pdbx_seq_one_letter_code
_entity_poly.pdbx_strand_id
1 'polypeptide(L)' 'MPVRILDVREITKPIASAIRNAYIDFSKMTTSLVAVVTNVERNGRRV' A
#
# COMPACT_ATOMS: atom_id res chain seq x y z
N MET A 1 21.02 10.16 14.55
CA MET A 1 21.13 9.79 13.12
C MET A 1 19.93 10.35 12.38
N PRO A 2 20.06 10.89 11.16
CA PRO A 2 18.91 11.37 10.41
C PRO A 2 17.99 10.21 9.99
N VAL A 3 16.71 10.50 9.84
CA VAL A 3 15.73 9.56 9.26
C VAL A 3 16.14 9.28 7.82
N ARG A 4 16.15 8.01 7.43
CA ARG A 4 16.46 7.54 6.08
C ARG A 4 15.48 6.44 5.69
N ILE A 5 14.92 6.55 4.49
CA ILE A 5 14.16 5.47 3.86
C ILE A 5 15.15 4.39 3.45
N LEU A 6 14.92 3.18 3.92
CA LEU A 6 15.74 2.00 3.61
C LEU A 6 15.13 1.19 2.47
N ASP A 7 13.81 1.14 2.38
CA ASP A 7 13.10 0.29 1.43
C ASP A 7 11.68 0.84 1.19
N VAL A 8 11.12 0.52 0.02
CA VAL A 8 9.72 0.78 -0.34
C VAL A 8 9.16 -0.48 -0.94
N ARG A 9 8.21 -1.11 -0.24
CA ARG A 9 7.59 -2.37 -0.65
C ARG A 9 6.19 -2.10 -1.17
N GLU A 10 5.80 -2.77 -2.25
CA GLU A 10 4.46 -2.69 -2.81
C GLU A 10 3.85 -4.09 -2.92
N ILE A 11 2.53 -4.16 -2.76
CA ILE A 11 1.73 -5.31 -3.14
C ILE A 11 0.39 -4.87 -3.71
N THR A 12 0.02 -5.43 -4.85
CA THR A 12 -1.30 -5.25 -5.44
C THR A 12 -2.35 -6.07 -4.67
N LYS A 13 -3.44 -5.41 -4.27
CA LYS A 13 -4.59 -6.06 -3.61
C LYS A 13 -5.89 -5.80 -4.39
N PRO A 14 -6.75 -6.81 -4.54
CA PRO A 14 -8.04 -6.63 -5.18
C PRO A 14 -8.98 -5.86 -4.26
N ILE A 15 -9.71 -4.91 -4.84
CA ILE A 15 -10.89 -4.28 -4.24
C ILE A 15 -12.12 -4.49 -5.14
N ALA A 16 -12.06 -5.55 -5.96
CA ALA A 16 -13.06 -5.86 -6.96
C ALA A 16 -14.42 -6.16 -6.32
N SER A 17 -15.47 -5.63 -6.93
CA SER A 17 -16.85 -5.89 -6.53
C SER A 17 -17.82 -5.67 -7.71
N ALA A 18 -19.10 -6.03 -7.52
CA ALA A 18 -20.12 -5.90 -8.55
C ALA A 18 -20.66 -4.47 -8.74
N ILE A 19 -20.19 -3.49 -7.95
CA ILE A 19 -20.64 -2.09 -8.04
C ILE A 19 -20.21 -1.47 -9.37
N ARG A 20 -21.00 -0.51 -9.85
CA ARG A 20 -20.75 0.20 -11.11
C ARG A 20 -21.30 1.61 -11.06
N ASN A 21 -20.70 2.50 -11.84
CA ASN A 21 -21.24 3.83 -12.12
C ASN A 21 -21.60 3.92 -13.62
N ALA A 22 -21.95 5.11 -14.10
CA ALA A 22 -22.35 5.31 -15.51
C ALA A 22 -21.21 5.07 -16.53
N TYR A 23 -19.96 4.95 -16.09
CA TYR A 23 -18.78 4.88 -16.93
C TYR A 23 -18.02 3.55 -16.80
N ILE A 24 -17.94 2.98 -15.58
CA ILE A 24 -17.15 1.77 -15.28
C ILE A 24 -17.86 0.82 -14.32
N ASP A 25 -17.45 -0.45 -14.37
CA ASP A 25 -17.65 -1.44 -13.32
C ASP A 25 -16.35 -1.73 -12.56
N PHE A 26 -16.47 -2.23 -11.33
CA PHE A 26 -15.34 -2.47 -10.43
C PHE A 26 -14.89 -3.94 -10.43
N SER A 27 -15.32 -4.78 -11.39
CA SER A 27 -15.11 -6.23 -11.33
C SER A 27 -13.65 -6.68 -11.37
N LYS A 28 -12.74 -5.81 -11.81
CA LYS A 28 -11.30 -6.07 -11.89
C LYS A 28 -10.46 -5.04 -11.14
N MET A 29 -11.08 -4.25 -10.26
CA MET A 29 -10.40 -3.15 -9.60
C MET A 29 -9.36 -3.66 -8.59
N THR A 30 -8.17 -3.08 -8.63
CA THR A 30 -7.07 -3.34 -7.70
C THR A 30 -6.53 -2.03 -7.13
N THR A 31 -5.83 -2.11 -6.01
CA THR A 31 -5.10 -0.99 -5.42
C THR A 31 -3.72 -1.45 -4.95
N SER A 32 -2.75 -0.54 -4.98
CA SER A 32 -1.39 -0.79 -4.48
C SER A 32 -1.32 -0.45 -2.99
N LEU A 33 -0.97 -1.44 -2.17
CA LEU A 33 -0.62 -1.25 -0.77
C LEU A 33 0.89 -1.09 -0.65
N VAL A 34 1.34 0.01 -0.05
CA VAL A 34 2.77 0.37 0.04
C VAL A 34 3.22 0.46 1.50
N ALA A 35 4.42 -0.04 1.78
CA ALA A 35 5.12 0.16 3.05
C ALA A 35 6.45 0.89 2.80
N VAL A 36 6.64 2.04 3.47
CA VAL A 36 7.89 2.80 3.44
C VAL A 36 8.68 2.47 4.70
N VAL A 37 9.74 1.68 4.55
CA VAL A 37 10.56 1.22 5.67
C VAL A 37 11.69 2.20 5.90
N THR A 38 11.87 2.64 7.14
CA THR A 38 12.91 3.56 7.56
C THR A 38 13.94 2.90 8.49
N ASN A 39 15.03 3.62 8.77
CA ASN A 39 16.03 3.23 9.75
C ASN A 39 15.60 3.49 11.21
N VAL A 40 14.38 3.97 11.46
CA VAL A 40 13.88 4.30 12.80
C VAL A 40 13.17 3.09 13.40
N GLU A 41 13.48 2.78 14.67
CA GLU A 41 12.78 1.75 15.45
C GLU A 41 11.89 2.39 16.51
N ARG A 42 10.65 1.90 16.64
CA ARG A 42 9.68 2.26 17.70
C ARG A 42 9.07 0.98 18.27
N ASN A 43 9.03 0.87 19.60
CA ASN A 43 8.49 -0.31 20.30
C ASN A 43 9.10 -1.65 19.83
N GLY A 44 10.41 -1.65 19.52
CA GLY A 44 11.13 -2.83 19.03
C GLY A 44 10.82 -3.25 17.59
N ARG A 45 10.16 -2.39 16.79
CA ARG A 45 9.85 -2.63 15.38
C ARG A 45 10.32 -1.47 14.52
N ARG A 46 10.76 -1.77 13.30
CA ARG A 46 11.07 -0.73 12.29
C ARG A 46 9.79 -0.04 11.84
N VAL A 47 9.89 1.27 11.69
CA VAL A 47 8.82 2.14 11.14
C VAL A 47 8.97 2.24 9.64
#